data_AF-A0A258J4Q8-F1
#
_entry.id   AF-A0A258J4Q8-F1
#
_cell.length_a   1.000
_cell.length_b   1.000
_cell.length_c   1.000
_cell.angle_alpha   90.00
_cell.angle_beta   90.00
_cell.angle_gamma   90.00
#
_symmetry.space_group_name_H-M   'P 1'
#
loop_
_entity.id
_entity.type
_entity.pdbx_description
1 polymer ?
#
loop_
_entity_poly.entity_id
_entity_poly.type
_entity_poly.pdbx_seq_one_letter_code
_entity_poly.pdbx_strand_id
1 'polypeptide(L)'
;MAPTVDTDTVSAPALFVEKAPLEHYVAPEKPSLLGLSRLELAEVLGECGVPPGQRKMRVQQLWHWIYFRGATSFDDMTTMSKELRATLPTRYTLARPEVIAEQVSVDGTRKWLMRLPGDADSKL
;
A
#
# COMPACT_ATOMS: atom_id res chain seq x y z
N MET A 1 14.76 -41.53 40.13
CA MET A 1 13.45 -41.03 40.55
C MET A 1 13.39 -39.56 40.18
N ALA A 2 12.44 -39.24 39.30
CA ALA A 2 11.98 -37.92 38.82
C ALA A 2 12.90 -37.07 37.91
N PRO A 3 12.30 -36.36 36.92
CA PRO A 3 12.92 -35.98 35.64
C PRO A 3 12.89 -34.45 35.35
N THR A 4 13.31 -34.07 34.12
CA THR A 4 12.94 -32.83 33.38
C THR A 4 13.63 -31.54 33.89
N VAL A 5 14.20 -30.64 33.08
CA VAL A 5 13.69 -30.05 31.84
C VAL A 5 14.87 -29.55 30.97
N ASP A 6 14.95 -30.08 29.73
CA ASP A 6 15.56 -29.43 28.56
C ASP A 6 14.67 -28.26 28.10
N THR A 7 15.22 -27.35 27.28
CA THR A 7 14.57 -26.15 26.66
C THR A 7 14.36 -24.98 27.64
N ASP A 8 14.84 -23.76 27.37
CA ASP A 8 14.51 -23.00 26.17
C ASP A 8 15.62 -22.01 25.78
N THR A 9 15.95 -22.03 24.50
CA THR A 9 16.72 -21.05 23.75
C THR A 9 16.26 -19.63 24.10
N VAL A 10 17.14 -18.81 24.68
CA VAL A 10 16.88 -17.39 24.89
C VAL A 10 16.72 -16.74 23.51
N SER A 11 15.46 -16.49 23.13
CA SER A 11 15.05 -15.75 21.94
C SER A 11 15.79 -14.41 21.92
N ALA A 12 16.53 -14.16 20.85
CA ALA A 12 17.23 -12.91 20.62
C ALA A 12 16.28 -11.70 20.77
N PRO A 13 16.71 -10.59 21.37
CA PRO A 13 15.88 -9.40 21.47
C PRO A 13 15.57 -8.88 20.07
N ALA A 14 14.29 -8.67 19.78
CA ALA A 14 13.84 -8.01 18.56
C ALA A 14 14.55 -6.64 18.46
N LEU A 15 15.42 -6.49 17.47
CA LEU A 15 16.15 -5.26 17.20
C LEU A 15 15.14 -4.11 17.05
N PHE A 16 15.22 -3.11 17.92
CA PHE A 16 14.49 -1.85 17.78
C PHE A 16 14.99 -1.16 16.50
N VAL A 17 14.21 -1.24 15.43
CA VAL A 17 14.48 -0.48 14.21
C VAL A 17 13.97 0.94 14.42
N GLU A 18 14.87 1.83 14.87
CA GLU A 18 14.62 3.27 14.88
C GLU A 18 15.10 3.89 13.57
N LYS A 19 14.17 4.53 12.84
CA LYS A 19 14.50 5.30 11.64
C LYS A 19 14.73 6.76 12.04
N ALA A 20 15.83 7.35 11.57
CA ALA A 20 16.03 8.79 11.68
C ALA A 20 14.88 9.53 10.95
N PRO A 21 14.26 10.56 11.56
CA PRO A 21 13.21 11.31 10.90
C PRO A 21 13.76 11.97 9.63
N LEU A 22 13.05 11.85 8.51
CA LEU A 22 13.29 12.75 7.40
C LEU A 22 12.71 14.10 7.77
N GLU A 23 13.52 15.16 7.71
CA GLU A 23 13.03 16.53 7.94
C GLU A 23 12.07 16.99 6.83
N HIS A 24 12.13 16.37 5.65
CA HIS A 24 11.32 16.71 4.48
C HIS A 24 10.80 15.45 3.80
N TYR A 25 9.48 15.40 3.57
CA TYR A 25 8.85 14.37 2.77
C TYR A 25 9.05 14.65 1.27
N VAL A 26 9.49 13.64 0.52
CA VAL A 26 9.57 13.69 -0.94
C VAL A 26 8.31 13.02 -1.49
N ALA A 27 7.49 13.75 -2.24
CA ALA A 27 6.32 13.14 -2.86
C ALA A 27 6.74 12.19 -4.00
N PRO A 28 6.01 11.09 -4.24
CA PRO A 28 6.26 10.22 -5.37
C PRO A 28 6.03 10.95 -6.71
N GLU A 29 6.76 10.52 -7.76
CA GLU A 29 6.68 11.13 -9.10
C GLU A 29 5.27 11.10 -9.71
N LYS A 30 4.46 10.10 -9.34
CA LYS A 30 3.07 9.95 -9.81
C LYS A 30 2.12 10.03 -8.62
N PRO A 31 1.00 10.78 -8.74
CA PRO A 31 -0.03 10.79 -7.71
C PRO A 31 -0.64 9.39 -7.53
N SER A 32 -0.93 9.04 -6.28
CA SER A 32 -1.57 7.78 -5.93
C SER A 32 -3.08 7.88 -6.10
N LEU A 33 -3.71 6.82 -6.63
CA LEU A 33 -5.18 6.70 -6.57
C LEU A 33 -5.67 6.21 -5.21
N LEU A 34 -4.77 5.69 -4.39
CA LEU A 34 -5.09 5.28 -3.03
C LEU A 34 -5.41 6.52 -2.20
N GLY A 35 -6.47 6.44 -1.40
CA GLY A 35 -6.92 7.54 -0.55
C GLY A 35 -7.82 8.58 -1.25
N LEU A 36 -7.89 8.57 -2.58
CA LEU A 36 -8.84 9.43 -3.30
C LEU A 36 -10.28 9.02 -2.99
N SER A 37 -11.12 10.04 -2.79
CA SER A 37 -12.56 9.89 -2.65
C SER A 37 -13.19 9.43 -3.97
N ARG A 38 -14.43 8.92 -3.90
CA ARG A 38 -15.17 8.50 -5.10
C ARG A 38 -15.41 9.63 -6.09
N LEU A 39 -15.50 10.87 -5.61
CA LEU A 39 -15.67 12.05 -6.46
C LEU A 39 -14.35 12.34 -7.19
N GLU A 40 -13.22 12.35 -6.49
CA GLU A 40 -11.90 12.55 -7.10
C GLU A 40 -11.58 11.45 -8.11
N LEU A 41 -11.91 10.18 -7.81
CA LEU A 41 -11.77 9.08 -8.77
C LEU A 41 -12.63 9.29 -10.02
N ALA A 42 -13.81 9.89 -9.90
CA ALA A 42 -14.65 10.20 -11.06
C ALA A 42 -14.01 11.26 -11.96
N GLU A 43 -13.40 12.28 -11.35
CA GLU A 43 -12.67 13.33 -12.07
C GLU A 43 -11.43 12.77 -12.78
N VAL A 44 -10.62 11.98 -12.07
CA VAL A 44 -9.44 11.30 -12.65
C VAL A 44 -9.84 10.43 -13.85
N LEU A 45 -10.93 9.66 -13.72
CA LEU A 45 -11.45 8.87 -14.84
C LEU A 45 -11.94 9.75 -15.99
N GLY A 46 -12.51 10.92 -15.69
CA GLY A 46 -12.88 11.92 -16.68
C GLY A 46 -11.68 12.45 -17.48
N GLU A 47 -10.58 12.77 -16.80
CA GLU A 47 -9.32 13.19 -17.42
C GLU A 47 -8.69 12.08 -18.27
N CYS A 48 -8.92 10.82 -17.89
CA CYS A 48 -8.49 9.64 -18.65
C CYS A 48 -9.41 9.32 -19.84
N GLY A 49 -10.41 10.18 -20.14
CA GLY A 49 -11.29 10.03 -21.29
C GLY A 49 -12.56 9.21 -21.04
N VAL A 50 -12.90 8.88 -19.79
CA VAL A 50 -14.13 8.15 -19.47
C VAL A 50 -15.35 9.07 -19.61
N PRO A 51 -16.35 8.70 -20.45
CA PRO A 51 -17.58 9.49 -20.60
C PRO A 51 -18.36 9.59 -19.29
N PRO A 52 -19.04 10.72 -19.01
CA PRO A 52 -19.75 10.96 -17.74
C PRO A 52 -20.72 9.83 -17.36
N GLY A 53 -21.47 9.30 -18.34
CA GLY A 53 -22.44 8.22 -18.12
C GLY A 53 -21.82 6.91 -17.64
N GLN A 54 -20.53 6.68 -17.86
CA GLN A 54 -19.82 5.46 -17.44
C GLN A 54 -18.99 5.67 -16.16
N ARG A 55 -18.69 6.92 -15.76
CA ARG A 55 -17.78 7.21 -14.64
C ARG A 55 -18.23 6.56 -13.34
N LYS A 56 -19.51 6.65 -12.97
CA LYS A 56 -20.04 6.07 -11.72
C LYS A 56 -19.77 4.56 -11.62
N MET A 57 -20.04 3.82 -12.69
CA MET A 57 -19.79 2.38 -12.75
C MET A 57 -18.28 2.09 -12.68
N ARG A 58 -17.47 2.83 -13.43
CA ARG A 58 -16.01 2.66 -13.46
C ARG A 58 -15.36 2.96 -12.11
N VAL A 59 -15.81 4.00 -11.41
CA VAL A 59 -15.40 4.30 -10.03
C VAL A 59 -15.71 3.11 -9.11
N GLN A 60 -16.90 2.53 -9.20
CA GLN A 60 -17.26 1.39 -8.36
C GLN A 60 -16.38 0.17 -8.64
N GLN A 61 -16.08 -0.11 -9.91
CA GLN A 61 -15.18 -1.20 -10.30
C GLN A 61 -13.76 -0.96 -9.77
N LEU A 62 -13.22 0.25 -9.97
CA LEU A 62 -11.90 0.64 -9.49
C LEU A 62 -11.80 0.56 -7.96
N TRP A 63 -12.79 1.11 -7.26
CA TRP A 63 -12.88 1.05 -5.80
C TRP A 63 -12.88 -0.39 -5.28
N HIS A 64 -13.66 -1.27 -5.93
CA HIS A 64 -13.72 -2.68 -5.57
C HIS A 64 -12.35 -3.36 -5.75
N TRP A 65 -11.64 -3.10 -6.85
CA TRP A 65 -10.29 -3.65 -7.04
C TRP A 65 -9.30 -3.17 -5.99
N ILE A 66 -9.29 -1.86 -5.71
CA ILE A 66 -8.33 -1.25 -4.79
C ILE A 66 -8.57 -1.71 -3.34
N TYR A 67 -9.80 -1.56 -2.85
CA TYR A 67 -10.08 -1.71 -1.42
C TYR A 67 -10.63 -3.08 -1.04
N PHE A 68 -11.38 -3.75 -1.92
CA PHE A 68 -11.95 -5.06 -1.62
C PHE A 68 -11.02 -6.19 -2.05
N ARG A 69 -10.43 -6.10 -3.24
CA ARG A 69 -9.50 -7.12 -3.76
C ARG A 69 -8.04 -6.86 -3.43
N GLY A 70 -7.71 -5.67 -2.93
CA GLY A 70 -6.34 -5.32 -2.56
C GLY A 70 -5.38 -5.22 -3.76
N ALA A 71 -5.88 -4.97 -4.97
CA ALA A 71 -5.04 -4.89 -6.16
C ALA A 71 -3.93 -3.83 -6.00
N THR A 72 -2.73 -4.19 -6.42
CA THR A 72 -1.54 -3.34 -6.40
C THR A 72 -1.07 -2.97 -7.82
N SER A 73 -1.59 -3.65 -8.85
CA SER A 73 -1.38 -3.32 -10.26
C SER A 73 -2.69 -3.04 -10.99
N PHE A 74 -2.63 -2.16 -11.99
CA PHE A 74 -3.75 -1.92 -12.91
C PHE A 74 -4.00 -3.10 -13.86
N ASP A 75 -2.98 -3.93 -14.12
CA ASP A 75 -3.08 -5.09 -15.00
C ASP A 75 -4.01 -6.18 -14.44
N ASP A 76 -4.08 -6.28 -13.11
CA ASP A 76 -4.95 -7.23 -12.41
C ASP A 76 -6.45 -6.91 -12.58
N MET A 77 -6.77 -5.67 -12.98
CA MET A 77 -8.14 -5.18 -13.09
C MET A 77 -8.81 -5.64 -14.37
N THR A 78 -9.12 -6.94 -14.46
CA THR A 78 -9.68 -7.58 -15.67
C THR A 78 -11.01 -6.99 -16.13
N THR A 79 -11.79 -6.39 -15.21
CA THR A 79 -13.08 -5.74 -15.52
C THR A 79 -12.95 -4.33 -16.14
N MET A 80 -11.74 -3.75 -16.14
CA MET A 80 -11.43 -2.50 -16.84
C MET A 80 -11.22 -2.71 -18.34
N SER A 81 -11.40 -1.66 -19.13
CA SER A 81 -11.04 -1.70 -20.55
C SER A 81 -9.52 -1.77 -20.72
N LYS A 82 -9.05 -2.35 -21.83
CA LYS A 82 -7.62 -2.40 -22.16
C LYS A 82 -7.02 -0.98 -22.24
N GLU A 83 -7.78 -0.03 -22.78
CA GLU A 83 -7.37 1.37 -22.88
C GLU A 83 -7.13 1.99 -21.49
N LEU A 84 -8.03 1.79 -20.53
CA LEU A 84 -7.83 2.33 -19.18
C LEU A 84 -6.66 1.69 -18.46
N ARG A 85 -6.47 0.37 -18.62
CA ARG A 85 -5.30 -0.32 -18.06
C ARG A 85 -3.98 0.17 -18.67
N ALA A 86 -3.99 0.63 -19.92
CA ALA A 86 -2.82 1.24 -20.53
C ALA A 86 -2.61 2.70 -20.09
N THR A 87 -3.68 3.49 -19.96
CA THR A 87 -3.60 4.93 -19.64
C THR A 87 -3.30 5.20 -18.18
N LEU A 88 -3.96 4.53 -17.23
CA LEU A 88 -3.82 4.78 -15.79
C LEU A 88 -2.36 4.68 -15.28
N PRO A 89 -1.57 3.64 -15.57
CA PRO A 89 -0.20 3.52 -15.06
C PRO A 89 0.76 4.59 -15.60
N THR A 90 0.42 5.28 -16.70
CA THR A 90 1.25 6.37 -17.21
C THR A 90 1.18 7.61 -16.32
N ARG A 91 0.04 7.83 -15.65
CA ARG A 91 -0.24 9.05 -14.88
C ARG A 91 -0.35 8.82 -13.38
N TYR A 92 -0.74 7.64 -12.96
CA TYR A 92 -1.10 7.35 -11.57
C TYR A 92 -0.41 6.10 -11.05
N THR A 93 -0.30 5.98 -9.73
CA THR A 93 0.25 4.81 -9.04
C THR A 93 -0.75 4.17 -8.07
N LEU A 94 -0.57 2.88 -7.81
CA LEU A 94 -1.23 2.11 -6.75
C LEU A 94 -0.24 1.59 -5.71
N ALA A 95 1.00 2.13 -5.72
CA ALA A 95 2.03 1.75 -4.76
C ALA A 95 1.56 2.02 -3.33
N ARG A 96 1.75 1.00 -2.47
CA ARG A 96 1.44 1.05 -1.04
C ARG A 96 2.74 1.22 -0.25
N PRO A 97 2.69 1.82 0.95
CA PRO A 97 3.80 1.78 1.88
C PRO A 97 4.25 0.33 2.15
N GLU A 98 5.55 0.11 2.20
CA GLU A 98 6.15 -1.18 2.53
C GLU A 98 6.30 -1.30 4.04
N VAL A 99 6.04 -2.46 4.64
CA VAL A 99 6.34 -2.69 6.06
C VAL A 99 7.80 -3.10 6.21
N ILE A 100 8.62 -2.26 6.84
CA ILE A 100 10.06 -2.49 7.06
C ILE A 100 10.30 -3.33 8.32
N ALA A 101 9.49 -3.12 9.36
CA ALA A 101 9.60 -3.87 10.60
C ALA A 101 8.23 -4.08 11.25
N GLU A 102 8.04 -5.26 11.82
CA GLU A 102 6.89 -5.60 12.67
C GLU A 102 7.40 -5.97 14.06
N GLN A 103 6.83 -5.35 15.09
CA GLN A 103 7.04 -5.74 16.48
C GLN A 103 5.73 -6.26 17.05
N VAL A 104 5.76 -7.47 17.60
CA VAL A 104 4.61 -8.11 18.24
C VAL A 104 4.89 -8.14 19.74
N SER A 105 4.01 -7.49 20.50
CA SER A 105 4.04 -7.48 21.96
C SER A 105 3.41 -8.75 22.54
N VAL A 106 3.71 -9.05 23.81
CA VAL A 106 3.21 -10.24 24.53
C VAL A 106 1.68 -10.23 24.69
N ASP A 107 1.07 -9.05 24.70
CA ASP A 107 -0.38 -8.84 24.74
C ASP A 107 -1.06 -8.97 23.35
N GLY A 108 -0.29 -9.23 22.29
CA GLY A 108 -0.76 -9.31 20.91
C GLY A 108 -0.78 -7.96 20.17
N THR A 109 -0.40 -6.85 20.81
CA THR A 109 -0.29 -5.55 20.14
C THR A 109 0.78 -5.60 19.05
N ARG A 110 0.45 -5.14 17.83
CA ARG A 110 1.37 -5.08 16.69
C ARG A 110 1.75 -3.64 16.39
N LYS A 111 3.05 -3.38 16.27
CA LYS A 111 3.62 -2.10 15.82
C LYS A 111 4.30 -2.31 14.48
N TRP A 112 3.90 -1.52 13.49
CA TRP A 112 4.46 -1.57 12.14
C TRP A 112 5.28 -0.32 11.85
N LEU A 113 6.51 -0.51 11.41
CA LEU A 113 7.32 0.54 10.79
C LEU A 113 7.10 0.45 9.28
N MET A 114 6.58 1.53 8.68
CA MET A 114 6.27 1.57 7.26
C MET A 114 7.20 2.53 6.51
N ARG A 115 7.68 2.12 5.34
CA ARG A 115 8.34 2.95 4.35
C ARG A 115 7.30 3.70 3.54
N LEU A 116 7.36 5.01 3.56
CA LEU A 116 6.51 5.83 2.70
C LEU A 116 7.16 6.01 1.32
N PRO A 117 6.35 6.20 0.26
CA PRO A 117 6.88 6.59 -1.04
C PRO A 117 7.69 7.89 -0.91
N GLY A 118 8.93 7.89 -1.41
CA GLY A 118 9.86 9.02 -1.32
C GLY A 118 10.78 9.02 -0.10
N ASP A 119 10.66 8.02 0.78
CA ASP A 119 11.75 7.70 1.69
C ASP A 119 12.97 7.21 0.89
N ALA A 120 14.08 7.96 0.92
CA ALA A 120 15.36 7.45 0.40
C ALA A 120 15.79 6.22 1.21
N ASP A 121 16.43 5.24 0.57
CA ASP A 121 16.99 4.04 1.20
C ASP A 121 17.97 4.44 2.29
N SER A 122 17.42 4.62 3.50
CA SER A 122 18.20 4.68 4.72
C SER A 122 18.58 3.24 4.96
N LYS A 123 19.79 2.85 4.51
CA LYS A 123 20.40 1.58 4.88
C LYS A 123 20.30 1.46 6.40
N LEU A 124 19.59 0.43 6.83
CA LEU A 124 19.62 -0.11 8.18
C LEU A 124 21.06 -0.43 8.59
#